data_AF-A0A923XYA3-F1
#
_entry.id   AF-A0A923XYA3-F1
#
_cell.length_a   1.000
_cell.length_b   1.000
_cell.length_c   1.000
_cell.angle_alpha   90.00
_cell.angle_beta   90.00
_cell.angle_gamma   90.00
#
_symmetry.space_group_name_H-M   'P 1'
#
loop_
_entity.id
_entity.type
_entity.pdbx_description
1 polymer ?
#
loop_
_entity_poly.entity_id
_entity_poly.type
_entity_poly.pdbx_seq_one_letter_code
_entity_poly.pdbx_strand_id
1 'polypeptide(L)' 'QIIRARTASQTREGRFETIDTTGALILQQPAGPIAISAAEVFF' A
#
# COMPACT_ATOMS: atom_id res chain seq x y z
N GLN A 1 10.36 -2.53 4.03
CA GLN A 1 9.88 -3.93 4.01
C GLN A 1 8.93 -4.09 2.83
N ILE A 2 8.98 -5.22 2.12
CA ILE A 2 7.98 -5.54 1.10
C ILE A 2 6.74 -6.06 1.82
N ILE A 3 5.58 -5.50 1.51
CA ILE A 3 4.30 -5.93 2.04
C ILE A 3 3.34 -6.17 0.88
N ARG A 4 2.27 -6.90 1.17
CA ARG A 4 1.14 -7.04 0.26
C ARG A 4 -0.07 -6.35 0.87
N ALA A 5 -0.63 -5.40 0.14
CA ALA A 5 -1.87 -4.73 0.49
C ALA A 5 -3.00 -5.21 -0.41
N ARG A 6 -4.11 -5.65 0.19
CA ARG A 6 -5.30 -6.09 -0.53
C ARG A 6 -6.46 -5.16 -0.25
N THR A 7 -7.04 -4.61 -1.31
CA THR A 7 -8.34 -3.94 -1.29
C THR A 7 -9.44 -4.91 -1.73
N ALA A 8 -10.70 -4.48 -1.67
CA ALA A 8 -11.85 -5.32 -2.05
C ALA A 8 -11.74 -5.91 -3.47
N SER A 9 -11.12 -5.19 -4.40
CA SER A 9 -11.03 -5.58 -5.82
C SER A 9 -9.63 -5.94 -6.29
N GLN A 10 -8.58 -5.56 -5.56
CA GLN A 10 -7.21 -5.59 -6.08
C GLN A 10 -6.20 -5.94 -5.00
N THR A 11 -5.17 -6.68 -5.38
CA THR A 11 -4.00 -6.94 -4.53
C THR A 11 -2.79 -6.24 -5.12
N ARG A 12 -2.03 -5.56 -4.27
CA ARG A 12 -0.83 -4.80 -4.64
C ARG A 12 0.32 -5.21 -3.76
N GLU A 13 1.48 -5.37 -4.37
CA GLU A 13 2.73 -5.63 -3.68
C GLU A 13 3.67 -4.45 -3.89
N GLY A 14 4.41 -4.10 -2.85
CA GLY A 14 5.41 -3.05 -2.93
C GLY A 14 6.10 -2.82 -1.59
N ARG A 15 6.99 -1.84 -1.56
CA ARG A 15 7.68 -1.45 -0.34
C ARG A 15 6.79 -0.52 0.46
N PHE A 16 6.53 -0.88 1.71
CA PHE A 16 5.92 0.04 2.66
C PHE A 16 6.80 1.29 2.83
N GLU A 17 6.22 2.47 2.61
CA GLU A 17 6.87 3.74 2.86
C GLU A 17 6.38 4.39 4.15
N THR A 18 5.10 4.73 4.21
CA THR A 18 4.49 5.41 5.36
C THR A 18 2.96 5.32 5.31
N ILE A 19 2.30 5.87 6.34
CA ILE A 19 0.90 6.27 6.29
C ILE A 19 0.85 7.79 6.15
N ASP A 20 0.02 8.31 5.23
CA ASP A 20 -0.14 9.76 5.05
C ASP A 20 -1.12 10.39 6.07
N THR A 21 -1.31 11.71 5.99
CA THR A 21 -2.16 12.48 6.91
C THR A 21 -3.65 12.13 6.80
N THR A 22 -4.07 11.49 5.72
CA THR A 22 -5.45 11.00 5.52
C THR A 22 -5.65 9.58 6.08
N GLY A 23 -4.57 8.93 6.52
CA GLY A 23 -4.57 7.55 6.97
C GLY A 23 -4.34 6.54 5.84
N ALA A 24 -3.94 6.99 4.64
CA ALA A 24 -3.71 6.08 3.51
C ALA A 24 -2.32 5.45 3.56
N LEU A 25 -2.25 4.16 3.23
CA LEU A 25 -1.02 3.40 3.08
C LEU A 25 -0.28 3.82 1.82
N ILE A 26 0.93 4.32 1.97
CA ILE A 26 1.81 4.64 0.84
C ILE A 26 2.70 3.45 0.53
N LEU A 27 2.52 2.91 -0.68
CA LEU A 27 3.24 1.78 -1.22
C LEU A 27 4.12 2.25 -2.38
N GLN A 28 5.43 2.09 -2.22
CA GLN A 28 6.39 2.33 -3.29
C GLN A 28 6.43 1.13 -4.23
N GLN A 29 6.17 1.37 -5.51
CA GLN A 29 6.23 0.39 -6.59
C GLN A 29 7.17 0.88 -7.71
N PRO A 30 7.65 0.01 -8.60
CA PRO A 30 8.48 0.42 -9.73
C PRO A 30 7.82 1.48 -10.64
N ALA A 31 6.49 1.46 -10.75
CA ALA A 31 5.72 2.42 -11.53
C ALA A 31 5.47 3.76 -10.80
N GLY A 32 5.86 3.87 -9.53
CA GLY A 32 5.65 5.03 -8.67
C GLY A 32 4.92 4.70 -7.36
N PRO A 33 4.82 5.68 -6.45
CA PRO A 33 4.06 5.53 -5.22
C PRO A 33 2.55 5.45 -5.48
N ILE A 34 1.88 4.62 -4.70
CA ILE A 34 0.43 4.55 -4.66
C ILE A 34 -0.09 4.69 -3.23
N ALA A 35 -1.14 5.51 -3.07
CA ALA A 35 -1.88 5.63 -1.82
C ALA A 35 -3.06 4.64 -1.79
N ILE A 36 -3.20 3.91 -0.69
CA ILE A 36 -4.27 2.93 -0.48
C ILE A 36 -4.98 3.21 0.84
N SER A 37 -6.19 3.75 0.77
CA SER A 37 -6.92 4.21 1.96
C SER A 37 -7.60 3.09 2.77
N ALA A 38 -7.91 1.95 2.15
CA ALA A 38 -8.58 0.83 2.81
C ALA A 38 -8.04 -0.49 2.27
N ALA A 39 -7.09 -1.09 3.00
CA ALA A 39 -6.52 -2.38 2.65
C ALA A 39 -6.21 -3.24 3.87
N GLU A 40 -6.32 -4.55 3.67
CA GLU A 40 -5.73 -5.55 4.54
C GLU A 40 -4.23 -5.65 4.20
N VAL A 41 -3.37 -5.55 5.21
CA VAL A 41 -1.92 -5.56 5.06
C VAL A 41 -1.36 -6.90 5.55
N PHE A 42 -0.55 -7.51 4.70
CA PHE A 42 0.17 -8.75 4.97
C PHE A 42 1.68 -8.45 4.92
N PHE A 43 2.41 -8.92 5.93
CA PHE A 43 3.83 -8.66 6.16
C PHE A 43 4.74 -9.77 5.65
#